data_AF-A0A520QWQ5-F1
#
_entry.id   AF-A0A520QWQ5-F1
#
_cell.length_a   1.000
_cell.length_b   1.000
_cell.length_c   1.000
_cell.angle_alpha   90.00
_cell.angle_beta   90.00
_cell.angle_gamma   90.00
#
_symmetry.space_group_name_H-M   'P 1'
#
loop_
_entity.id
_entity.type
_entity.pdbx_description
1 polymer ?
#
loop_
_entity_poly.entity_id
_entity_poly.type
_entity_poly.pdbx_seq_one_letter_code
_entity_poly.pdbx_strand_id
1 'polypeptide(L)'
;MNNPSKRRAFLQGCALAMGSSLVPRLHQKATARDSLDHDRSQRFSVSTYSFWQFRGPKVPIETCIDQASRMNFDGLEILEMQMTDSSNSYIQQLKRRAHSQGLALCGFSTHQGFVSPDSTRRQDNIKKTIASIEQAYRLGIPTMRINTGRWGT
;
A
#
# COMPACT_ATOMS: atom_id res chain seq x y z
N MET A 1 -30.93 -9.67 21.02
CA MET A 1 -30.50 -8.75 22.10
C MET A 1 -29.23 -9.31 22.75
N ASN A 2 -28.06 -8.77 22.37
CA ASN A 2 -26.77 -9.23 22.89
C ASN A 2 -26.54 -8.64 24.28
N ASN A 3 -26.61 -9.47 25.32
CA ASN A 3 -26.48 -9.03 26.70
C ASN A 3 -24.98 -8.87 27.06
N PRO A 4 -24.46 -7.65 27.29
CA PRO A 4 -23.04 -7.38 27.52
C PRO A 4 -22.48 -8.01 28.82
N SER A 5 -23.35 -8.50 29.70
CA SER A 5 -22.96 -9.17 30.96
C SER A 5 -22.31 -10.54 30.77
N LYS A 6 -22.67 -11.30 29.72
CA LYS A 6 -22.12 -12.65 29.49
C LYS A 6 -20.67 -12.66 29.00
N ARG A 7 -20.21 -11.58 28.35
CA ARG A 7 -18.83 -11.46 27.84
C ARG A 7 -17.81 -11.14 28.94
N ARG A 8 -18.23 -10.44 30.00
CA ARG A 8 -17.35 -10.11 31.15
C ARG A 8 -17.17 -11.29 32.11
N ALA A 9 -18.19 -12.14 32.26
CA ALA A 9 -18.10 -13.35 33.08
C ALA A 9 -17.08 -14.37 32.53
N PHE A 10 -16.93 -14.46 31.21
CA PHE A 10 -15.95 -15.36 30.58
C PHE A 10 -14.49 -14.93 30.82
N LEU A 11 -14.22 -13.63 30.87
CA LEU A 11 -12.87 -13.10 31.15
C LEU A 11 -12.49 -13.16 32.63
N GLN A 12 -13.47 -13.26 33.53
CA GLN A 12 -13.23 -13.39 34.98
C GLN A 12 -13.04 -14.85 35.44
N GLY A 13 -13.38 -15.85 34.60
CA GLY A 13 -13.31 -17.28 34.95
C GLY A 13 -11.92 -17.93 34.91
N CYS A 14 -10.89 -17.27 34.38
CA CYS A 14 -9.55 -17.87 34.22
C CYS A 14 -8.52 -17.41 35.27
N ALA A 15 -8.88 -16.58 36.24
CA ALA A 15 -7.92 -15.97 37.16
C ALA A 15 -7.61 -16.76 38.44
N LEU A 16 -8.14 -17.98 38.62
CA LEU A 16 -7.93 -18.75 39.86
C LEU A 16 -7.58 -20.22 39.57
N ALA A 17 -6.33 -20.44 39.16
CA ALA A 17 -5.63 -21.68 39.41
C ALA A 17 -4.19 -21.33 39.85
N MET A 18 -3.98 -21.37 41.16
CA MET A 18 -2.65 -21.26 41.79
C MET A 18 -1.82 -22.47 41.40
N GLY A 19 -0.83 -22.27 40.53
CA GLY A 19 0.27 -23.20 40.29
C GLY A 19 1.57 -22.53 40.66
N SER A 20 2.01 -22.73 41.90
CA SER A 20 3.36 -22.40 42.37
C SER A 20 4.38 -23.24 41.62
N SER A 21 4.89 -22.70 40.51
CA SER A 21 6.13 -23.16 39.90
C SER A 21 7.10 -22.00 39.87
N LEU A 22 8.21 -22.15 40.58
CA LEU A 22 9.39 -21.29 40.53
C LEU A 22 9.82 -21.12 39.07
N VAL A 23 9.36 -20.06 38.42
CA VAL A 23 9.88 -19.67 37.12
C VAL A 23 11.25 -19.05 37.41
N PRO A 24 12.38 -19.62 36.94
CA PRO A 24 13.60 -18.85 36.94
C PRO A 24 13.29 -17.62 36.11
N ARG A 25 13.44 -16.43 36.68
CA ARG A 25 13.54 -15.21 35.88
C ARG A 25 14.78 -15.42 35.00
N LEU A 26 14.58 -16.00 33.82
CA LEU A 26 15.42 -15.77 32.66
C LEU A 26 15.30 -14.27 32.41
N HIS A 27 16.14 -13.51 33.12
CA HIS A 27 16.54 -12.18 32.72
C HIS A 27 17.43 -12.37 31.49
N GLN A 28 16.85 -12.92 30.43
CA GLN A 28 17.40 -12.85 29.10
C GLN A 28 17.20 -11.40 28.73
N LYS A 29 18.21 -10.59 29.08
CA LYS A 29 18.37 -9.24 28.59
C LYS A 29 18.29 -9.41 27.08
N ALA A 30 17.13 -9.08 26.50
CA ALA A 30 16.96 -9.06 25.07
C ALA A 30 17.98 -8.05 24.57
N THR A 31 19.15 -8.55 24.20
CA THR A 31 20.15 -7.78 23.50
C THR A 31 19.45 -7.47 22.19
N ALA A 32 19.04 -6.22 22.03
CA ALA A 32 18.46 -5.65 20.80
C ALA A 32 19.42 -5.73 19.57
N ARG A 33 20.43 -6.61 19.65
CA ARG A 33 21.47 -6.86 18.67
C ARG A 33 21.29 -8.19 17.92
N ASP A 34 20.37 -9.06 18.34
CA ASP A 34 20.19 -10.39 17.71
C ASP A 34 19.15 -10.42 16.57
N SER A 35 18.95 -9.30 15.85
CA SER A 35 18.05 -9.30 14.68
C SER A 35 18.48 -8.36 13.55
N LEU A 36 19.74 -7.93 13.54
CA LEU A 36 20.30 -7.13 12.44
C LEU A 36 20.94 -7.98 11.33
N ASP A 37 20.76 -9.30 11.37
CA ASP A 37 21.25 -10.22 10.35
C ASP A 37 20.11 -10.84 9.53
N HIS A 38 19.03 -10.07 9.33
CA HIS A 38 18.34 -10.22 8.06
C HIS A 38 19.25 -9.59 7.03
N ASP A 39 19.93 -10.43 6.25
CA ASP A 39 20.29 -10.11 4.88
C ASP A 39 19.16 -9.25 4.31
N ARG A 40 19.37 -7.93 4.27
CA ARG A 40 18.36 -7.02 3.73
C ARG A 40 18.44 -7.23 2.23
N SER A 41 17.79 -8.29 1.75
CA SER A 41 17.65 -8.53 0.33
C SER A 41 17.13 -7.23 -0.28
N GLN A 42 17.82 -6.80 -1.34
CA GLN A 42 17.38 -5.63 -2.08
C GLN A 42 15.97 -5.89 -2.56
N ARG A 43 15.05 -4.99 -2.19
CA ARG A 43 13.66 -5.12 -2.60
C ARG A 43 13.45 -4.47 -3.96
N PHE A 44 12.81 -5.20 -4.85
CA PHE A 44 12.51 -4.73 -6.19
C PHE A 44 11.01 -4.50 -6.34
N SER A 45 10.66 -3.33 -6.86
CA SER A 45 9.28 -3.02 -7.24
C SER A 45 9.20 -2.77 -8.73
N VAL A 46 8.02 -3.00 -9.29
CA VAL A 46 7.75 -2.78 -10.72
C VAL A 46 6.60 -1.79 -10.88
N SER A 47 6.70 -0.88 -11.86
CA SER A 47 5.60 0.01 -12.20
C SER A 47 4.60 -0.68 -13.11
N THR A 48 3.30 -0.40 -12.96
CA THR A 48 2.26 -0.84 -13.91
C THR A 48 2.55 -0.34 -15.33
N TYR A 49 3.29 0.77 -15.46
CA TYR A 49 3.78 1.28 -16.73
C TYR A 49 4.60 0.24 -17.50
N SER A 50 5.38 -0.61 -16.82
CA SER A 50 6.27 -1.60 -17.43
C SER A 50 5.51 -2.63 -18.27
N PHE A 51 4.23 -2.88 -17.95
CA PHE A 51 3.37 -3.84 -18.64
C PHE A 51 2.59 -3.24 -19.80
N TRP A 52 2.37 -1.92 -19.81
CA TRP A 52 1.53 -1.26 -20.83
C TRP A 52 2.34 -0.34 -21.75
N GLN A 53 3.21 0.50 -21.19
CA GLN A 53 4.09 1.40 -21.95
C GLN A 53 3.37 2.32 -22.95
N PHE A 54 2.08 2.61 -22.71
CA PHE A 54 1.19 3.30 -23.67
C PHE A 54 1.04 2.58 -25.03
N ARG A 55 1.29 1.26 -25.08
CA ARG A 55 1.19 0.44 -26.29
C ARG A 55 -0.09 -0.39 -26.26
N GLY A 56 -0.94 -0.19 -27.26
CA GLY A 56 -2.19 -0.94 -27.39
C GLY A 56 -3.18 -0.68 -26.24
N PRO A 57 -4.11 -1.61 -26.00
CA PRO A 57 -5.08 -1.51 -24.91
C PRO A 57 -4.41 -1.42 -23.55
N LYS A 58 -4.99 -0.64 -22.64
CA LYS A 58 -4.52 -0.57 -21.25
C LYS A 58 -4.55 -1.96 -20.63
N VAL A 59 -3.42 -2.40 -20.09
CA VAL A 59 -3.37 -3.59 -19.22
C VAL A 59 -4.04 -3.23 -17.89
N PRO A 60 -5.06 -4.01 -17.45
CA PRO A 60 -5.71 -3.78 -16.16
C PRO A 60 -4.73 -3.85 -14.99
N ILE A 61 -4.95 -3.02 -13.97
CA ILE A 61 -4.05 -2.96 -12.81
C ILE A 61 -4.07 -4.28 -12.03
N GLU A 62 -5.22 -4.95 -11.98
CA GLU A 62 -5.38 -6.28 -11.41
C GLU A 62 -4.44 -7.29 -12.07
N THR A 63 -4.33 -7.25 -13.39
CA THR A 63 -3.42 -8.11 -14.14
C THR A 63 -1.97 -7.77 -13.82
N CYS A 64 -1.63 -6.48 -13.71
CA CYS A 64 -0.29 -6.06 -13.31
C CYS A 64 0.07 -6.55 -11.89
N ILE A 65 -0.87 -6.50 -10.94
CA ILE A 65 -0.70 -7.05 -9.58
C ILE A 65 -0.39 -8.56 -9.67
N ASP A 66 -1.24 -9.31 -10.38
CA ASP A 66 -1.09 -10.76 -10.52
C ASP A 66 0.25 -11.14 -11.18
N GLN A 67 0.69 -10.40 -12.20
CA GLN A 67 1.96 -10.64 -12.87
C GLN A 67 3.16 -10.25 -12.01
N ALA A 68 3.11 -9.11 -11.31
CA ALA A 68 4.19 -8.68 -10.42
C ALA A 68 4.42 -9.68 -9.28
N SER A 69 3.34 -10.21 -8.69
CA SER A 69 3.42 -11.27 -7.69
C SER A 69 4.02 -12.56 -8.27
N ARG A 70 3.57 -13.00 -9.45
CA ARG A 70 4.14 -14.19 -10.15
C ARG A 70 5.62 -14.05 -10.46
N MET A 71 6.07 -12.84 -10.77
CA MET A 71 7.48 -12.51 -11.04
C MET A 71 8.30 -12.31 -9.75
N ASN A 72 7.68 -12.47 -8.58
CA ASN A 72 8.32 -12.34 -7.26
C ASN A 72 8.90 -10.95 -6.98
N PHE A 73 8.23 -9.89 -7.46
CA PHE A 73 8.53 -8.53 -7.02
C PHE A 73 8.00 -8.29 -5.59
N ASP A 74 8.70 -7.48 -4.82
CA ASP A 74 8.33 -7.10 -3.45
C ASP A 74 7.24 -6.03 -3.41
N GLY A 75 7.07 -5.28 -4.50
CA GLY A 75 6.09 -4.21 -4.57
C GLY A 75 5.69 -3.80 -5.98
N LEU A 76 4.65 -2.97 -6.02
CA LEU A 76 4.06 -2.42 -7.23
C LEU A 76 3.90 -0.90 -7.09
N GLU A 77 4.35 -0.18 -8.11
CA GLU A 77 4.00 1.22 -8.32
C GLU A 77 2.85 1.32 -9.31
N ILE A 78 1.78 2.05 -8.96
CA ILE A 78 0.64 2.27 -9.84
C ILE A 78 0.83 3.58 -10.61
N LEU A 79 0.76 3.49 -11.94
CA LEU A 79 0.59 4.64 -12.82
C LEU A 79 -0.88 5.08 -12.83
N GLU A 80 -1.16 6.28 -12.33
CA GLU A 80 -2.51 6.85 -12.23
C GLU A 80 -3.26 6.80 -13.56
N MET A 81 -2.58 7.04 -14.68
CA MET A 81 -3.18 7.02 -16.02
C MET A 81 -3.75 5.65 -16.43
N GLN A 82 -3.33 4.56 -15.79
CA GLN A 82 -3.90 3.21 -16.00
C GLN A 82 -5.15 2.95 -15.18
N MET A 83 -5.49 3.78 -14.20
CA MET A 83 -6.74 3.66 -13.46
C MET A 83 -7.93 3.87 -14.40
N THR A 84 -8.92 2.99 -14.30
CA THR A 84 -10.18 3.05 -15.08
C THR A 84 -11.37 3.50 -14.24
N ASP A 85 -11.23 3.44 -12.91
CA ASP A 85 -12.23 3.83 -11.93
C ASP A 85 -11.52 4.45 -10.71
N SER A 86 -12.18 5.41 -10.05
CA SER A 86 -11.73 6.06 -8.80
C SER A 86 -12.69 5.79 -7.63
N SER A 87 -13.69 4.93 -7.82
CA SER A 87 -14.63 4.51 -6.78
C SER A 87 -13.90 3.84 -5.63
N ASN A 88 -14.42 4.03 -4.43
CA ASN A 88 -13.86 3.36 -3.24
C ASN A 88 -13.94 1.83 -3.38
N SER A 89 -14.97 1.31 -4.07
CA SER A 89 -15.13 -0.12 -4.28
C SER A 89 -13.97 -0.72 -5.09
N TYR A 90 -13.58 -0.06 -6.18
CA TYR A 90 -12.47 -0.47 -7.02
C TYR A 90 -11.12 -0.32 -6.31
N ILE A 91 -10.89 0.81 -5.63
CA ILE A 91 -9.68 1.03 -4.84
C ILE A 91 -9.48 -0.07 -3.79
N GLN A 92 -10.55 -0.42 -3.06
CA GLN A 92 -10.48 -1.46 -2.02
C GLN A 92 -10.31 -2.86 -2.62
N GLN A 93 -10.82 -3.10 -3.84
CA GLN A 93 -10.57 -4.34 -4.58
C GLN A 93 -9.09 -4.48 -4.95
N LEU A 94 -8.45 -3.44 -5.49
CA LEU A 94 -7.03 -3.43 -5.81
C LEU A 94 -6.17 -3.67 -4.56
N LYS A 95 -6.47 -2.95 -3.48
CA LYS A 95 -5.78 -3.10 -2.19
C LYS A 95 -5.89 -4.51 -1.64
N ARG A 96 -7.09 -5.08 -1.64
CA ARG A 96 -7.34 -6.46 -1.21
C ARG A 96 -6.53 -7.46 -2.03
N ARG A 97 -6.52 -7.32 -3.36
CA ARG A 97 -5.81 -8.22 -4.27
C ARG A 97 -4.29 -8.18 -4.02
N ALA A 98 -3.70 -6.99 -3.99
CA ALA A 98 -2.27 -6.83 -3.70
C ALA A 98 -1.91 -7.40 -2.31
N HIS A 99 -2.70 -7.07 -1.30
CA HIS A 99 -2.49 -7.58 0.06
C HIS A 99 -2.56 -9.11 0.15
N SER A 100 -3.54 -9.73 -0.51
CA SER A 100 -3.69 -11.20 -0.53
C SER A 100 -2.52 -11.93 -1.20
N GLN A 101 -1.73 -11.22 -2.00
CA GLN A 101 -0.55 -11.74 -2.70
C GLN A 101 0.77 -11.35 -2.01
N GLY A 102 0.71 -10.67 -0.86
CA GLY A 102 1.90 -10.17 -0.17
C GLY A 102 2.61 -9.02 -0.89
N LEU A 103 1.98 -8.42 -1.90
CA LEU A 103 2.59 -7.38 -2.74
C LEU A 103 2.32 -6.00 -2.15
N ALA A 104 3.38 -5.25 -1.84
CA ALA A 104 3.24 -3.90 -1.31
C ALA A 104 2.92 -2.89 -2.42
N LEU A 105 1.83 -2.13 -2.29
CA LEU A 105 1.60 -0.96 -3.13
C LEU A 105 2.48 0.19 -2.64
N CYS A 106 3.63 0.41 -3.30
CA CYS A 106 4.70 1.23 -2.75
C CYS A 106 4.82 2.62 -3.38
N GLY A 107 4.33 2.82 -4.60
CA GLY A 107 4.42 4.09 -5.32
C GLY A 107 3.20 4.43 -6.16
N PHE A 108 2.96 5.73 -6.34
CA PHE A 108 1.90 6.26 -7.20
C PHE A 108 2.48 7.29 -8.16
N SER A 109 2.49 7.00 -9.46
CA SER A 109 3.00 7.90 -10.48
C SER A 109 1.89 8.70 -11.12
N THR A 110 2.04 10.01 -11.16
CA THR A 110 1.04 10.94 -11.70
C THR A 110 1.61 11.79 -12.83
N HIS A 111 0.71 12.32 -13.66
CA HIS A 111 1.06 13.17 -14.80
C HIS A 111 0.41 14.55 -14.63
N GLN A 112 1.22 15.55 -14.23
CA GLN A 112 0.84 16.96 -14.15
C GLN A 112 1.65 17.80 -15.15
N GLY A 113 1.15 19.01 -15.40
CA GLY A 113 1.73 20.02 -16.30
C GLY A 113 1.75 21.40 -15.65
N PHE A 114 2.66 21.65 -14.70
CA PHE A 114 2.69 22.89 -13.91
C PHE A 114 3.28 24.10 -14.64
N VAL A 115 4.08 23.88 -15.69
CA VAL A 115 4.74 24.96 -16.46
C VAL A 115 3.89 25.49 -17.62
N SER A 116 2.57 25.45 -17.52
CA SER A 116 1.66 26.09 -18.48
C SER A 116 1.63 27.62 -18.26
N PRO A 117 1.69 28.46 -19.31
CA PRO A 117 1.48 29.90 -19.17
C PRO A 117 0.04 30.24 -18.73
N ASP A 118 -0.94 29.41 -19.13
CA ASP A 118 -2.34 29.52 -18.71
C ASP A 118 -2.53 29.22 -17.21
N SER A 119 -3.05 30.19 -16.46
CA SER A 119 -3.34 30.08 -15.02
C SER A 119 -4.42 29.07 -14.70
N THR A 120 -5.44 28.92 -15.54
CA THR A 120 -6.53 27.95 -15.35
C THR A 120 -5.97 26.54 -15.38
N ARG A 121 -5.13 26.24 -16.38
CA ARG A 121 -4.45 24.95 -16.49
C ARG A 121 -3.55 24.67 -15.29
N ARG A 122 -2.86 25.67 -14.72
CA ARG A 122 -2.09 25.47 -13.48
C ARG A 122 -3.01 25.12 -12.30
N GLN A 123 -4.13 25.83 -12.16
CA GLN A 123 -5.10 25.56 -11.10
C GLN A 123 -5.70 24.16 -11.20
N ASP A 124 -6.00 23.68 -12.41
CA ASP A 124 -6.52 22.33 -12.61
C ASP A 124 -5.47 21.25 -12.30
N ASN A 125 -4.18 21.52 -12.54
CA ASN A 125 -3.11 20.64 -12.09
C ASN A 125 -2.99 20.57 -10.57
N ILE A 126 -3.20 21.68 -9.85
CA ILE A 126 -3.26 21.68 -8.38
C ILE A 126 -4.41 20.79 -7.89
N LYS A 127 -5.62 20.99 -8.44
CA LYS A 127 -6.80 20.16 -8.09
C LYS A 127 -6.54 18.69 -8.38
N LYS A 128 -5.96 18.38 -9.54
CA LYS A 128 -5.59 17.02 -9.91
C LYS A 128 -4.61 16.41 -8.91
N THR A 129 -3.54 17.13 -8.55
CA THR A 129 -2.57 16.64 -7.56
C THR A 129 -3.23 16.32 -6.22
N ILE A 130 -4.14 17.18 -5.74
CA ILE A 130 -4.88 16.92 -4.51
C ILE A 130 -5.72 15.64 -4.64
N ALA A 131 -6.44 15.47 -5.75
CA ALA A 131 -7.21 14.25 -5.99
C ALA A 131 -6.33 12.99 -6.06
N SER A 132 -5.15 13.08 -6.70
CA SER A 132 -4.17 12.00 -6.72
C SER A 132 -3.69 11.64 -5.30
N ILE A 133 -3.44 12.64 -4.44
CA ILE A 133 -3.00 12.45 -3.05
C ILE A 133 -4.06 11.68 -2.27
N GLU A 134 -5.33 12.09 -2.39
CA GLU A 134 -6.46 11.38 -1.75
C GLU A 134 -6.60 9.94 -2.25
N GLN A 135 -6.38 9.71 -3.55
CA GLN A 135 -6.44 8.37 -4.13
C GLN A 135 -5.28 7.47 -3.63
N ALA A 136 -4.06 8.00 -3.57
CA ALA A 136 -2.90 7.28 -3.02
C ALA A 136 -3.10 6.97 -1.53
N TYR A 137 -3.65 7.92 -0.76
CA TYR A 137 -4.01 7.73 0.64
C TYR A 137 -4.99 6.56 0.82
N ARG A 138 -6.06 6.50 0.01
CA ARG A 138 -7.04 5.41 0.07
C ARG A 138 -6.42 4.05 -0.27
N LEU A 139 -5.57 3.99 -1.30
CA LEU A 139 -4.81 2.79 -1.65
C LEU A 139 -3.82 2.38 -0.55
N GLY A 140 -3.44 3.30 0.34
CA GLY A 140 -2.41 3.09 1.36
C GLY A 140 -1.00 3.17 0.79
N ILE A 141 -0.81 3.90 -0.31
CA ILE A 141 0.48 4.07 -0.97
C ILE A 141 1.27 5.20 -0.29
N PRO A 142 2.49 4.95 0.19
CA PRO A 142 3.24 5.92 0.99
C PRO A 142 4.03 6.94 0.16
N THR A 143 4.24 6.70 -1.14
CA THR A 143 5.05 7.59 -1.99
C THR A 143 4.33 7.98 -3.28
N MET A 144 4.53 9.22 -3.72
CA MET A 144 3.98 9.73 -4.97
C MET A 144 5.07 10.40 -5.80
N ARG A 145 5.13 10.05 -7.08
CA ARG A 145 5.99 10.71 -8.06
C ARG A 145 5.15 11.65 -8.92
N ILE A 146 5.38 12.95 -8.74
CA ILE A 146 4.69 14.03 -9.46
C ILE A 146 5.57 14.52 -10.61
N ASN A 147 5.01 14.70 -11.81
CA ASN A 147 5.69 15.44 -12.88
C ASN A 147 5.54 16.94 -12.65
N THR A 148 6.65 17.67 -12.57
CA THR A 148 6.70 19.13 -12.44
C THR A 148 6.94 19.87 -13.76
N GLY A 149 7.24 19.16 -14.84
CA GLY A 149 7.45 19.69 -16.19
C GLY A 149 6.16 19.78 -17.01
N ARG A 150 6.29 19.67 -18.34
CA ARG A 150 5.17 19.58 -19.30
C ARG A 150 5.19 18.20 -19.94
N TRP A 151 4.04 17.54 -19.98
CA TRP A 151 3.85 16.29 -20.74
C TRP A 151 3.51 16.58 -22.21
N GLY A 152 4.03 15.76 -23.14
CA GLY A 152 3.74 15.86 -24.58
C GLY A 152 4.49 16.98 -25.31
N THR A 153 5.68 17.35 -24.81
CA THR A 153 6.63 18.25 -25.48
C THR A 153 7.41 17.54 -26.58
#